data_AF-A0A962QE80-F1
#
_entry.id   AF-A0A962QE80-F1
#
_cell.length_a   1.000
_cell.length_b   1.000
_cell.length_c   1.000
_cell.angle_alpha   90.00
_cell.angle_beta   90.00
_cell.angle_gamma   90.00
#
_symmetry.space_group_name_H-M   'P 1'
#
loop_
_entity.id
_entity.type
_entity.pdbx_description
1 polymer ?
#
loop_
_entity_poly.entity_id
_entity_poly.type
_entity_poly.pdbx_seq_one_letter_code
_entity_poly.pdbx_strand_id
1 'polypeptide(L)'
;TRVRNPMLGTPDAWEQQVLQDFQARAEQGESYADMLHTAVVDEPGGRYFRFMKPIPVQALCLNCHGSEQELSAPVKSALDQYYPHDRAIGYQTGELRGAFSIKQPMN
;
A
#
# COMPACT_ATOMS: atom_id res chain seq x y z
N THR A 1 6.07 -0.71 3.02
CA THR A 1 4.98 0.30 3.05
C THR A 1 4.55 0.54 4.50
N ARG A 2 3.83 1.62 4.78
CA ARG A 2 3.35 2.00 6.11
C ARG A 2 1.82 1.98 6.15
N VAL A 3 1.22 1.35 7.16
CA VAL A 3 -0.23 1.06 7.19
C VAL A 3 -0.96 1.98 8.16
N ARG A 4 -2.20 2.34 7.81
CA ARG A 4 -3.07 3.17 8.68
C ARG A 4 -3.96 2.31 9.57
N ASN A 5 -4.65 1.36 8.97
CA ASN A 5 -5.44 0.37 9.68
C ASN A 5 -4.71 -0.99 9.62
N PRO A 6 -4.09 -1.45 10.70
CA PRO A 6 -3.37 -2.74 10.71
C PRO A 6 -4.27 -3.96 10.46
N MET A 7 -5.58 -3.87 10.72
CA MET A 7 -6.49 -5.00 10.50
C MET A 7 -6.80 -5.25 9.02
N LEU A 8 -6.71 -4.22 8.19
CA LEU A 8 -7.08 -4.29 6.77
C LEU A 8 -5.90 -4.06 5.83
N GLY A 9 -4.90 -3.29 6.27
CA GLY A 9 -3.79 -2.85 5.42
C GLY A 9 -2.49 -3.63 5.59
N THR A 10 -2.43 -4.58 6.53
CA THR A 10 -1.22 -5.40 6.73
C THR A 10 -1.15 -6.46 5.63
N PRO A 11 -0.11 -6.41 4.77
CA PRO A 11 0.00 -7.36 3.67
C PRO A 11 0.31 -8.77 4.17
N ASP A 12 -0.20 -9.78 3.47
CA ASP A 12 0.28 -11.16 3.65
C ASP A 12 1.69 -11.34 3.04
N ALA A 13 2.27 -12.53 3.20
CA ALA A 13 3.64 -12.81 2.73
C ALA A 13 3.80 -12.65 1.21
N TRP A 14 2.77 -12.99 0.43
CA TRP A 14 2.78 -12.85 -1.02
C TRP A 14 2.68 -11.38 -1.41
N GLU A 15 1.78 -10.63 -0.78
CA GLU A 15 1.61 -9.20 -1.02
C GLU A 15 2.86 -8.41 -0.63
N GLN A 16 3.52 -8.79 0.47
CA GLN A 16 4.78 -8.18 0.88
C GLN A 16 5.89 -8.38 -0.16
N GLN A 17 5.99 -9.57 -0.74
CA GLN A 17 6.96 -9.86 -1.79
C GLN A 17 6.69 -9.03 -3.05
N VAL A 18 5.44 -8.92 -3.47
CA VAL A 18 5.06 -8.13 -4.64
C VAL A 18 5.28 -6.63 -4.41
N LEU A 19 5.02 -6.13 -3.20
CA LEU A 19 5.34 -4.73 -2.83
C LEU A 19 6.85 -4.45 -2.91
N GLN A 20 7.69 -5.41 -2.52
CA GLN A 20 9.15 -5.28 -2.66
C GLN A 20 9.58 -5.27 -4.12
N ASP A 21 8.96 -6.11 -4.97
CA ASP A 21 9.20 -6.11 -6.42
C ASP A 21 8.85 -4.76 -7.06
N PHE A 22 7.66 -4.22 -6.77
CA PHE A 22 7.27 -2.88 -7.25
C PHE A 22 8.26 -1.81 -6.81
N GLN A 23 8.71 -1.83 -5.55
CA GLN A 23 9.69 -0.90 -5.04
C GLN A 23 11.03 -1.01 -5.82
N ALA A 24 11.55 -2.22 -5.99
CA ALA A 24 12.82 -2.45 -6.68
C ALA A 24 12.77 -2.02 -8.16
N ARG A 25 11.65 -2.25 -8.85
CA ARG A 25 11.45 -1.82 -10.24
C ARG A 25 11.35 -0.29 -10.35
N ALA A 26 10.70 0.36 -9.39
CA ALA A 26 10.64 1.82 -9.36
C ALA A 26 12.01 2.47 -9.13
N GLU A 27 12.86 1.85 -8.30
CA GLU A 27 14.26 2.25 -8.11
C GLU A 27 15.11 2.11 -9.38
N GLN A 28 14.68 1.25 -10.31
CA GLN A 28 15.28 1.12 -11.65
C GLN A 28 14.68 2.09 -12.68
N GLY A 29 13.75 2.96 -12.27
CA GLY A 29 13.17 4.01 -13.10
C GLY A 29 11.84 3.64 -13.79
N GLU A 30 11.28 2.46 -13.51
CA GLU A 30 9.95 2.12 -14.01
C GLU A 30 8.85 2.87 -13.23
N SER A 31 7.85 3.38 -13.94
CA SER A 31 6.72 4.08 -13.33
C SER A 31 5.74 3.10 -12.67
N TYR A 32 5.33 3.38 -11.43
CA TYR A 32 4.26 2.62 -10.76
C TYR A 32 2.95 2.59 -11.56
N ALA A 33 2.67 3.59 -12.39
CA ALA A 33 1.44 3.63 -13.18
C ALA A 33 1.34 2.48 -14.19
N ASP A 34 2.49 2.00 -14.66
CA ASP A 34 2.62 0.97 -15.69
C ASP A 34 2.79 -0.44 -15.09
N MET A 35 2.94 -0.52 -13.76
CA MET A 35 3.10 -1.78 -13.05
C MET A 35 1.75 -2.44 -12.72
N LEU A 36 1.74 -3.76 -12.88
CA LEU A 36 0.80 -4.66 -12.23
C LEU A 36 1.51 -6.00 -12.01
N HIS A 37 0.97 -6.79 -11.11
CA HIS A 37 1.41 -8.16 -10.89
C HIS A 37 0.20 -9.09 -10.86
N THR A 38 0.28 -10.21 -11.56
CA THR A 38 -0.73 -11.27 -11.51
C THR A 38 -0.06 -12.60 -11.28
N ALA A 39 -0.73 -13.48 -10.54
CA ALA A 39 -0.26 -14.82 -10.31
C ALA A 39 -1.44 -15.77 -10.14
N VAL A 40 -1.22 -17.04 -10.44
CA VAL A 40 -2.05 -18.13 -9.92
C VAL A 40 -1.24 -18.79 -8.81
N VAL A 41 -1.81 -18.85 -7.62
CA VAL A 41 -1.15 -19.44 -6.44
C VAL A 41 -1.97 -20.62 -5.92
N ASP A 42 -1.25 -21.64 -5.44
CA ASP A 42 -1.84 -22.76 -4.71
C ASP A 42 -1.66 -22.49 -3.21
N GLU A 43 -2.77 -22.44 -2.49
CA GLU A 43 -2.81 -22.24 -1.04
C GLU A 43 -3.62 -23.37 -0.39
N PRO A 44 -3.56 -23.58 0.96
CA PRO A 44 -4.31 -24.64 1.63
C PRO A 44 -5.83 -24.63 1.36
N GLY A 45 -6.40 -23.46 1.03
CA GLY A 45 -7.81 -23.28 0.69
C GLY A 45 -8.18 -23.53 -0.78
N GLY A 46 -7.21 -23.86 -1.64
CA GLY A 46 -7.40 -24.10 -3.06
C GLY A 46 -6.53 -23.21 -3.95
N ARG A 47 -6.88 -23.17 -5.23
CA ARG A 47 -6.16 -22.41 -6.24
C ARG A 47 -6.79 -21.02 -6.39
N TYR A 48 -5.97 -19.98 -6.40
CA TYR A 48 -6.43 -18.60 -6.48
C TYR A 48 -5.73 -17.83 -7.58
N PHE A 49 -6.49 -17.02 -8.31
CA PHE A 49 -5.95 -15.93 -9.11
C PHE A 49 -5.73 -14.72 -8.19
N ARG A 50 -4.53 -14.16 -8.21
CA ARG A 50 -4.18 -12.96 -7.45
C ARG A 50 -3.72 -11.85 -8.39
N PHE A 51 -4.08 -10.63 -8.05
CA PHE A 51 -3.73 -9.41 -8.77
C PHE A 51 -3.29 -8.34 -7.78
N MET A 52 -2.25 -7.58 -8.12
CA MET A 52 -1.88 -6.37 -7.42
C MET A 52 -1.53 -5.22 -8.37
N LYS A 53 -1.90 -4.00 -7.95
CA LYS A 53 -1.52 -2.76 -8.62
C LYS A 53 -0.99 -1.75 -7.59
N PRO A 54 0.23 -1.21 -7.75
CA PRO A 54 0.79 -0.29 -6.77
C PRO A 54 0.02 1.03 -6.73
N ILE A 55 0.05 1.67 -5.57
CA ILE A 55 -0.55 2.97 -5.31
C ILE A 55 0.62 3.94 -5.06
N PRO A 56 1.02 4.76 -6.04
CA PRO A 56 2.00 5.81 -5.81
C PRO A 56 1.39 6.97 -5.02
N VAL A 57 2.19 7.60 -4.17
CA VAL A 57 1.80 8.82 -3.45
C VAL A 57 1.78 10.01 -4.41
N GLN A 58 0.65 10.72 -4.44
CA GLN A 58 0.47 11.96 -5.19
C GLN A 58 0.34 13.16 -4.23
N ALA A 59 0.40 14.39 -4.75
CA ALA A 59 0.35 15.61 -3.94
C ALA A 59 -0.86 15.65 -2.99
N LEU A 60 -2.05 15.27 -3.47
CA LEU A 60 -3.27 15.26 -2.66
C LEU A 60 -3.18 14.28 -1.46
N CYS A 61 -2.44 13.19 -1.62
CA CYS A 61 -2.28 12.18 -0.57
C CYS A 61 -1.57 12.77 0.67
N LEU A 62 -0.69 13.76 0.46
CA LEU A 62 0.13 14.34 1.52
C LEU A 62 -0.68 15.13 2.57
N ASN A 63 -1.90 15.55 2.24
CA ASN A 63 -2.80 16.19 3.20
C ASN A 63 -3.08 15.33 4.45
N CYS A 64 -2.96 14.00 4.31
CA CYS A 64 -3.18 13.05 5.40
C CYS A 64 -2.03 12.05 5.60
N HIS A 65 -1.09 11.96 4.65
CA HIS A 65 0.02 11.00 4.65
C HIS A 65 1.40 11.67 4.63
N GLY A 66 1.48 13.00 4.55
CA GLY A 66 2.73 13.76 4.60
C GLY A 66 3.42 13.68 5.97
N SER A 67 4.49 14.43 6.13
CA SER A 67 5.19 14.55 7.42
C SER A 67 4.27 15.12 8.49
N GLU A 68 4.58 14.82 9.75
CA GLU A 68 3.80 15.31 10.88
C GLU A 68 3.70 16.84 10.91
N GLN A 69 4.71 17.54 10.41
CA GLN A 69 4.73 19.01 10.32
C GLN A 69 3.77 19.55 9.25
N GLU A 70 3.47 18.78 8.21
CA GLU A 70 2.58 19.17 7.11
C GLU A 70 1.10 18.91 7.42
N LEU A 71 0.79 18.05 8.39
CA LEU A 71 -0.59 17.73 8.74
C LEU A 71 -1.26 18.89 9.50
N SER A 72 -2.47 19.23 9.10
CA SER A 72 -3.29 20.21 9.83
C SER A 72 -3.73 19.67 11.19
N ALA A 73 -3.95 20.56 12.17
CA ALA A 73 -4.41 20.16 13.50
C ALA A 73 -5.71 19.30 13.48
N PRO A 74 -6.73 19.62 12.66
CA PRO A 74 -7.91 18.75 12.56
C PRO A 74 -7.60 17.33 12.05
N VAL A 75 -6.67 17.20 11.10
CA VAL A 75 -6.25 15.89 10.59
C VAL A 75 -5.53 15.09 11.67
N LYS A 76 -4.57 15.70 12.38
CA LYS A 76 -3.86 15.03 13.49
C LYS A 76 -4.83 14.50 14.53
N SER A 77 -5.75 15.36 14.99
CA SER A 77 -6.76 14.97 15.99
C SER A 77 -7.63 13.80 15.53
N ALA A 78 -8.04 13.78 14.25
CA ALA A 78 -8.82 12.67 13.71
C ALA A 78 -7.99 11.38 13.61
N LEU A 79 -6.72 11.48 13.22
CA LEU A 79 -5.82 10.31 13.16
C LEU A 79 -5.60 9.72 14.55
N ASP A 80 -5.32 10.53 15.56
CA ASP A 80 -5.12 10.07 16.93
C ASP A 80 -6.37 9.39 17.49
N GLN A 81 -7.56 9.93 17.20
CA GLN A 81 -8.82 9.39 17.68
C GLN A 81 -9.20 8.06 17.00
N TYR A 82 -9.09 7.98 15.67
CA TYR A 82 -9.61 6.85 14.90
C TYR A 82 -8.56 5.80 14.54
N TYR A 83 -7.28 6.18 14.55
CA TYR A 83 -6.16 5.33 14.16
C TYR A 83 -4.97 5.49 15.14
N PRO A 84 -5.13 5.09 16.42
CA PRO A 84 -4.07 5.25 17.45
C PRO A 84 -2.80 4.43 17.18
N HIS A 85 -2.82 3.55 16.17
CA HIS A 85 -1.68 2.77 15.71
C HIS A 85 -1.28 3.11 14.27
N ASP A 86 -1.69 4.29 13.78
CA ASP A 86 -1.35 4.77 12.46
C ASP A 86 0.16 4.85 12.27
N ARG A 87 0.64 4.27 11.17
CA ARG A 87 2.03 4.42 10.71
C ARG A 87 2.11 5.13 9.37
N ALA A 88 0.97 5.42 8.72
CA ALA A 88 0.91 5.89 7.35
C ALA A 88 1.16 7.40 7.22
N ILE A 89 2.15 7.95 7.90
CA ILE A 89 2.59 9.35 7.76
C ILE A 89 4.06 9.40 7.35
N GLY A 90 4.56 10.59 7.04
CA GLY A 90 5.94 10.79 6.58
C GLY A 90 6.18 10.34 5.15
N TYR A 91 5.13 10.24 4.32
CA TYR A 91 5.28 9.95 2.91
C TYR A 91 5.73 11.16 2.09
N GLN A 92 6.40 10.88 0.98
CA GLN A 92 6.76 11.85 -0.04
C GLN A 92 6.10 11.51 -1.38
N THR A 93 5.91 12.52 -2.23
CA THR A 93 5.40 12.32 -3.60
C THR A 93 6.28 11.32 -4.35
N GLY A 94 5.65 10.35 -5.02
CA GLY A 94 6.34 9.31 -5.76
C GLY A 94 6.68 8.06 -4.95
N GLU A 95 6.60 8.08 -3.63
CA GLU A 95 6.80 6.86 -2.83
C GLU A 95 5.67 5.83 -3.02
N LEU A 96 5.97 4.56 -2.74
CA LEU A 96 4.97 3.49 -2.73
C LEU A 96 4.09 3.55 -1.47
N ARG A 97 2.83 3.96 -1.63
CA ARG A 97 1.86 3.97 -0.53
C ARG A 97 1.48 2.56 -0.10
N GLY A 98 1.30 1.67 -1.06
CA GLY A 98 0.65 0.38 -0.90
C GLY A 98 0.30 -0.19 -2.26
N ALA A 99 -0.66 -1.10 -2.32
CA ALA A 99 -1.21 -1.63 -3.56
C ALA A 99 -2.69 -1.98 -3.37
N PHE A 100 -3.46 -1.94 -4.45
CA PHE A 100 -4.70 -2.69 -4.52
C PHE A 100 -4.35 -4.17 -4.64
N SER A 101 -5.04 -5.03 -3.90
CA SER A 101 -4.88 -6.48 -3.95
C SER A 101 -6.23 -7.15 -4.15
N ILE A 102 -6.28 -8.11 -5.07
CA ILE A 102 -7.46 -8.94 -5.33
C ILE A 102 -7.02 -10.39 -5.27
N LYS A 103 -7.81 -11.22 -4.60
CA LYS A 103 -7.67 -12.67 -4.55
C LYS A 103 -9.01 -13.32 -4.90
N GLN A 104 -9.04 -14.07 -5.99
CA GLN A 104 -10.24 -14.72 -6.50
C GLN A 104 -10.04 -16.24 -6.55
N PRO A 105 -10.92 -17.04 -5.94
CA PRO A 105 -10.88 -18.50 -6.09
C PRO A 105 -11.00 -18.90 -7.57
N MET A 106 -10.24 -19.91 -7.97
CA MET A 106 -10.35 -20.53 -9.30
C MET A 106 -11.07 -21.86 -9.11
N ASN A 107 -12.37 -21.87 -9.40
CA ASN A 107 -13.21 -23.07 -9.43
C ASN A 107 -12.98 -23.86 -10.72
#